data_AF-S0JEI2-F1
#
_entry.id   AF-S0JEI2-F1
#
_cell.length_a   1.000
_cell.length_b   1.000
_cell.length_c   1.000
_cell.angle_alpha   90.00
_cell.angle_beta   90.00
_cell.angle_gamma   90.00
#
_symmetry.space_group_name_H-M   'P 1'
#
loop_
_entity.id
_entity.type
_entity.pdbx_description
1 polymer ?
#
loop_
_entity_poly.entity_id
_entity_poly.type
_entity_poly.pdbx_seq_one_letter_code
_entity_poly.pdbx_strand_id
1 'polypeptide(L)'
;MDLQINDLKISYHAKNILHELGFTMVSDLEGQNYISLIQKFPFKLHHIYSIIQELNDAGYLLPPDNAVSIYDVSMSKRLFHILERNYFLYLSQLTLCSKEELASLRNLGEQTMIELEELCQAYHIELHSVQSIKESLAQYHLPFTSRHYETLYKYNLASIDDFNKITTHDLHIICQQYYYDTMKAYYILKDNGVVFQEWEDQYLFELLSGKIAQKISRKYRIDTIAELRSCSEEYIESMPSAILSSVKAMLVEYQK
;
A
#
# COMPACT_ATOMS: atom_id res chain seq x y z
N MET A 1 -22.78 -20.87 -16.66
CA MET A 1 -22.34 -21.60 -15.47
C MET A 1 -21.01 -20.99 -15.13
N ASP A 2 -20.94 -20.28 -14.01
CA ASP A 2 -19.75 -19.54 -13.62
C ASP A 2 -18.62 -20.52 -13.30
N LEU A 3 -17.43 -20.26 -13.84
CA LEU A 3 -16.26 -21.14 -13.74
C LEU A 3 -15.51 -20.83 -12.44
N GLN A 4 -14.95 -21.85 -11.78
CA GLN A 4 -14.08 -21.60 -10.64
C GLN A 4 -12.68 -21.21 -11.13
N ILE A 5 -11.94 -20.43 -10.35
CA ILE A 5 -10.53 -20.12 -10.62
C ILE A 5 -9.70 -21.42 -10.75
N ASN A 6 -10.09 -22.47 -10.03
CA ASN A 6 -9.46 -23.79 -10.09
C ASN A 6 -9.62 -24.48 -11.46
N ASP A 7 -10.65 -24.14 -12.22
CA ASP A 7 -10.93 -24.72 -13.53
C ASP A 7 -10.15 -24.02 -14.65
N LEU A 8 -9.52 -22.87 -14.36
CA LEU A 8 -8.72 -22.14 -15.32
C LEU A 8 -7.48 -22.92 -15.74
N LYS A 9 -7.10 -22.82 -17.02
CA LYS A 9 -5.86 -23.40 -17.57
C LYS A 9 -4.64 -22.51 -17.31
N ILE A 10 -4.51 -22.06 -16.07
CA ILE A 10 -3.36 -21.29 -15.57
C ILE A 10 -2.59 -22.12 -14.54
N SER A 11 -1.40 -21.68 -14.19
CA SER A 11 -0.50 -22.33 -13.27
C SER A 11 -1.11 -22.46 -11.86
N TYR A 12 -0.69 -23.49 -11.14
CA TYR A 12 -1.08 -23.69 -9.74
C TYR A 12 -0.68 -22.49 -8.87
N HIS A 13 0.46 -21.86 -9.18
CA HIS A 13 0.93 -20.68 -8.49
C HIS A 13 -0.04 -19.50 -8.66
N ALA A 14 -0.49 -19.23 -9.90
CA ALA A 14 -1.45 -18.19 -10.18
C ALA A 14 -2.78 -18.42 -9.45
N LYS A 15 -3.28 -19.66 -9.45
CA LYS A 15 -4.51 -20.03 -8.72
C LYS A 15 -4.42 -19.73 -7.23
N ASN A 16 -3.34 -20.17 -6.58
CA ASN A 16 -3.17 -19.95 -5.14
C ASN A 16 -3.13 -18.47 -4.78
N ILE A 17 -2.41 -17.67 -5.57
CA ILE A 17 -2.32 -16.23 -5.32
C ILE A 17 -3.69 -15.54 -5.54
N LEU A 18 -4.46 -15.96 -6.53
CA LEU A 18 -5.82 -15.48 -6.74
C LEU A 18 -6.74 -15.81 -5.54
N HIS A 19 -6.64 -17.03 -4.99
CA HIS A 19 -7.36 -17.41 -3.77
C HIS A 19 -6.94 -16.62 -2.54
N GLU A 20 -5.64 -16.35 -2.37
CA GLU A 20 -5.13 -15.50 -1.28
C GLU A 20 -5.74 -14.09 -1.31
N LEU A 21 -6.13 -13.62 -2.50
CA LEU A 21 -6.83 -12.35 -2.68
C LEU A 21 -8.36 -12.44 -2.60
N GLY A 22 -8.90 -13.64 -2.35
CA GLY A 22 -10.35 -13.87 -2.29
C GLY A 22 -11.02 -13.99 -3.65
N PHE A 23 -10.28 -14.12 -4.76
CA PHE A 23 -10.87 -14.50 -6.04
C PHE A 23 -11.12 -16.01 -6.05
N THR A 24 -12.38 -16.41 -6.10
CA THR A 24 -12.80 -17.82 -6.07
C THR A 24 -13.48 -18.25 -7.37
N MET A 25 -14.17 -17.31 -8.01
CA MET A 25 -14.91 -17.48 -9.26
C MET A 25 -14.30 -16.64 -10.38
N VAL A 26 -14.49 -17.05 -11.63
CA VAL A 26 -14.05 -16.27 -12.80
C VAL A 26 -14.81 -14.95 -12.89
N SER A 27 -16.09 -14.91 -12.47
CA SER A 27 -16.84 -13.65 -12.35
C SER A 27 -16.16 -12.61 -11.46
N ASP A 28 -15.36 -13.03 -10.47
CA ASP A 28 -14.65 -12.10 -9.58
C ASP A 28 -13.58 -11.30 -10.34
N LEU A 29 -13.13 -11.80 -11.51
CA LEU A 29 -12.20 -11.12 -12.40
C LEU A 29 -12.89 -10.14 -13.36
N GLU A 30 -14.22 -10.14 -13.46
CA GLU A 30 -14.94 -9.21 -14.34
C GLU A 30 -14.69 -7.75 -13.92
N GLY A 31 -14.33 -6.91 -14.89
CA GLY A 31 -13.97 -5.51 -14.65
C GLY A 31 -12.60 -5.31 -14.00
N GLN A 32 -11.86 -6.37 -13.66
CA GLN A 32 -10.47 -6.27 -13.27
C GLN A 32 -9.58 -6.04 -14.49
N ASN A 33 -8.53 -5.26 -14.32
CA ASN A 33 -7.45 -5.08 -15.28
C ASN A 33 -6.11 -5.12 -14.54
N TYR A 34 -5.02 -4.91 -15.26
CA TYR A 34 -3.70 -4.92 -14.65
C TYR A 34 -3.58 -3.93 -13.48
N ILE A 35 -4.13 -2.72 -13.64
CA ILE A 35 -4.01 -1.64 -12.64
C ILE A 35 -4.75 -2.04 -11.36
N SER A 36 -5.99 -2.51 -11.49
CA SER A 36 -6.79 -2.90 -10.33
C SER A 36 -6.20 -4.10 -9.60
N LEU A 37 -5.59 -5.05 -10.32
CA LEU A 37 -4.88 -6.17 -9.72
C LEU A 37 -3.62 -5.70 -8.97
N ILE A 38 -2.77 -4.88 -9.57
CA ILE A 38 -1.57 -4.37 -8.88
C ILE A 38 -1.91 -3.67 -7.57
N GLN A 39 -2.97 -2.89 -7.54
CA GLN A 39 -3.39 -2.19 -6.33
C GLN A 39 -3.78 -3.16 -5.21
N LYS A 40 -4.29 -4.35 -5.53
CA LYS A 40 -4.55 -5.44 -4.57
C LYS A 40 -3.30 -6.23 -4.19
N PHE A 41 -2.20 -6.08 -4.93
CA PHE A 41 -0.96 -6.83 -4.75
C PHE A 41 0.27 -5.93 -4.50
N PRO A 42 0.31 -5.08 -3.47
CA PRO A 42 1.33 -4.03 -3.35
C PRO A 42 2.81 -4.49 -3.19
N PHE A 43 3.11 -5.80 -3.08
CA PHE A 43 4.43 -6.25 -2.64
C PHE A 43 5.18 -7.24 -3.56
N LYS A 44 4.64 -7.70 -4.69
CA LYS A 44 5.33 -8.68 -5.58
C LYS A 44 5.06 -8.49 -7.08
N LEU A 45 5.50 -7.36 -7.66
CA LEU A 45 5.32 -7.00 -9.08
C LEU A 45 5.59 -8.13 -10.08
N HIS A 46 6.69 -8.87 -9.89
CA HIS A 46 7.06 -9.99 -10.76
C HIS A 46 6.06 -11.17 -10.71
N HIS A 47 5.49 -11.49 -9.55
CA HIS A 47 4.46 -12.53 -9.44
C HIS A 47 3.17 -12.07 -10.13
N ILE A 48 2.77 -10.82 -9.89
CA ILE A 48 1.57 -10.23 -10.51
C ILE A 48 1.71 -10.22 -12.02
N TYR A 49 2.88 -9.83 -12.52
CA TYR A 49 3.17 -9.85 -13.95
C TYR A 49 2.96 -11.24 -14.55
N SER A 50 3.50 -12.30 -13.93
CA SER A 50 3.29 -13.68 -14.39
C SER A 50 1.82 -14.05 -14.42
N ILE A 51 1.08 -13.73 -13.37
CA ILE A 51 -0.36 -14.01 -13.27
C ILE A 51 -1.12 -13.28 -14.36
N ILE A 52 -0.79 -12.01 -14.61
CA ILE A 52 -1.49 -11.21 -15.62
C ILE A 52 -1.19 -11.71 -17.03
N GLN A 53 0.04 -12.12 -17.32
CA GLN A 53 0.36 -12.76 -18.60
C GLN A 53 -0.48 -14.03 -18.80
N GLU A 54 -0.54 -14.91 -17.80
CA GLU A 54 -1.34 -16.14 -17.87
C GLU A 54 -2.85 -15.86 -18.03
N LEU A 55 -3.37 -14.84 -17.34
CA LEU A 55 -4.77 -14.45 -17.44
C LEU A 55 -5.09 -13.75 -18.77
N ASN A 56 -4.18 -12.93 -19.30
CA ASN A 56 -4.30 -12.30 -20.62
C ASN A 56 -4.29 -13.36 -21.74
N ASP A 57 -3.32 -14.28 -21.71
CA ASP A 57 -3.22 -15.39 -22.68
C ASP A 57 -4.47 -16.26 -22.68
N ALA A 58 -5.09 -16.43 -21.51
CA ALA A 58 -6.31 -17.20 -21.34
C ALA A 58 -7.60 -16.39 -21.60
N GLY A 59 -7.49 -15.08 -21.87
CA GLY A 59 -8.60 -14.20 -22.23
C GLY A 59 -9.49 -13.76 -21.05
N TYR A 60 -8.98 -13.83 -19.81
CA TYR A 60 -9.73 -13.48 -18.59
C TYR A 60 -9.47 -12.07 -18.09
N LEU A 61 -8.45 -11.39 -18.60
CA LEU A 61 -8.19 -9.98 -18.31
C LEU A 61 -8.34 -9.15 -19.56
N LEU A 62 -9.08 -8.05 -19.43
CA LEU A 62 -9.13 -7.03 -20.47
C LEU A 62 -7.92 -6.10 -20.32
N PRO A 63 -7.31 -5.65 -21.42
CA PRO A 63 -6.43 -4.49 -21.35
C PRO A 63 -7.21 -3.31 -20.73
N PRO A 64 -6.58 -2.44 -19.93
CA PRO A 64 -7.27 -1.25 -19.43
C PRO A 64 -7.84 -0.41 -20.59
N ASP A 65 -8.93 0.32 -20.36
CA ASP A 65 -9.51 1.20 -21.38
C ASP A 65 -8.46 2.19 -21.92
N ASN A 66 -8.35 2.31 -23.25
CA ASN A 66 -7.33 3.12 -23.92
C ASN A 66 -5.87 2.75 -23.58
N ALA A 67 -5.61 1.52 -23.12
CA ALA A 67 -4.27 1.10 -22.74
C ALA A 67 -3.36 0.92 -23.96
N VAL A 68 -2.35 1.77 -24.04
CA VAL A 68 -1.28 1.67 -25.04
C VAL A 68 -0.19 0.75 -24.51
N SER A 69 0.03 -0.38 -25.19
CA SER A 69 1.08 -1.33 -24.81
C SER A 69 2.48 -0.74 -25.08
N ILE A 70 3.43 -0.99 -24.18
CA ILE A 70 4.83 -0.56 -24.39
C ILE A 70 5.48 -1.20 -25.62
N TYR A 71 4.96 -2.34 -26.10
CA TYR A 71 5.45 -3.05 -27.28
C TYR A 71 5.02 -2.40 -28.60
N ASP A 72 3.95 -1.61 -28.58
CA ASP A 72 3.36 -0.97 -29.77
C ASP A 72 3.81 0.50 -29.93
N VAL A 73 4.70 0.96 -29.04
CA VAL A 73 5.10 2.37 -28.94
C VAL A 73 6.53 2.57 -29.44
N SER A 74 6.70 3.56 -30.32
CA SER A 74 8.04 3.98 -30.74
C SER A 74 8.77 4.70 -29.59
N MET A 75 9.79 4.06 -29.03
CA MET A 75 10.68 4.63 -28.01
C MET A 75 12.09 4.06 -28.14
N SER A 76 13.06 4.61 -27.42
CA SER A 76 14.42 4.09 -27.37
C SER A 76 14.45 2.69 -26.75
N LYS A 77 15.37 1.84 -27.24
CA LYS A 77 15.62 0.52 -26.64
C LYS A 77 15.93 0.60 -25.16
N ARG A 78 16.53 1.71 -24.72
CA ARG A 78 16.86 1.95 -23.31
C ARG A 78 15.58 2.14 -22.50
N LEU A 79 14.70 3.05 -22.92
CA LEU A 79 13.44 3.29 -22.23
C LEU A 79 12.58 2.01 -22.21
N PHE A 80 12.44 1.35 -23.36
CA PHE A 80 11.72 0.09 -23.48
C PHE A 80 12.20 -0.97 -22.48
N HIS A 81 13.50 -1.27 -22.44
CA HIS A 81 14.03 -2.27 -21.50
C HIS A 81 13.90 -1.85 -20.02
N ILE A 82 13.89 -0.55 -19.71
CA ILE A 82 13.65 -0.08 -18.34
C ILE A 82 12.19 -0.34 -17.95
N LEU A 83 11.24 0.01 -18.81
CA LEU A 83 9.82 -0.24 -18.57
C LEU A 83 9.54 -1.75 -18.45
N GLU A 84 10.01 -2.54 -19.41
CA GLU A 84 9.82 -3.99 -19.45
C GLU A 84 10.40 -4.67 -18.19
N ARG A 85 11.64 -4.33 -17.80
CA ARG A 85 12.29 -4.89 -16.61
C ARG A 85 11.56 -4.57 -15.31
N ASN A 86 10.87 -3.43 -15.26
CA ASN A 86 10.08 -3.02 -14.10
C ASN A 86 8.60 -3.42 -14.22
N TYR A 87 8.29 -4.35 -15.15
CA TYR A 87 6.98 -4.98 -15.34
C TYR A 87 5.89 -4.03 -15.83
N PHE A 88 6.25 -2.89 -16.42
CA PHE A 88 5.30 -2.04 -17.11
C PHE A 88 4.88 -2.72 -18.44
N LEU A 89 3.59 -2.94 -18.62
CA LEU A 89 2.96 -3.47 -19.84
C LEU A 89 2.24 -2.39 -20.64
N TYR A 90 1.72 -1.37 -19.96
CA TYR A 90 0.91 -0.31 -20.55
C TYR A 90 1.38 1.05 -20.04
N LEU A 91 1.37 2.06 -20.92
CA LEU A 91 1.78 3.41 -20.53
C LEU A 91 0.91 4.00 -19.40
N SER A 92 -0.37 3.64 -19.35
CA SER A 92 -1.30 4.09 -18.29
C SER A 92 -0.87 3.71 -16.87
N GLN A 93 -0.02 2.69 -16.71
CA GLN A 93 0.53 2.30 -15.41
C GLN A 93 1.52 3.32 -14.85
N LEU A 94 2.10 4.17 -15.70
CA LEU A 94 3.08 5.16 -15.28
C LEU A 94 2.49 6.19 -14.30
N THR A 95 1.16 6.41 -14.34
CA THR A 95 0.45 7.30 -13.41
C THR A 95 0.43 6.78 -11.97
N LEU A 96 0.63 5.46 -11.78
CA LEU A 96 0.70 4.82 -10.47
C LEU A 96 2.02 5.11 -9.74
N CYS A 97 3.00 5.64 -10.46
CA CYS A 97 4.29 6.04 -9.93
C CYS A 97 4.41 7.56 -9.97
N SER A 98 5.03 8.13 -8.95
CA SER A 98 5.43 9.54 -9.01
C SER A 98 6.60 9.74 -9.97
N LYS A 99 6.84 10.99 -10.36
CA LYS A 99 8.05 11.37 -11.10
C LYS A 99 9.33 10.95 -10.37
N GLU A 100 9.36 11.05 -9.04
CA GLU A 100 10.49 10.67 -8.21
C GLU A 100 10.72 9.16 -8.19
N GLU A 101 9.65 8.36 -8.11
CA GLU A 101 9.74 6.89 -8.18
C GLU A 101 10.24 6.46 -9.57
N LEU A 102 9.69 7.04 -10.65
CA LEU A 102 10.15 6.79 -12.01
C LEU A 102 11.62 7.18 -12.18
N ALA A 103 12.02 8.36 -11.71
CA ALA A 103 13.42 8.81 -11.75
C ALA A 103 14.39 7.89 -10.99
N SER A 104 13.89 7.16 -9.98
CA SER A 104 14.68 6.21 -9.20
C SER A 104 14.90 4.86 -9.90
N LEU A 105 14.21 4.60 -11.03
CA LEU A 105 14.34 3.35 -11.76
C LEU A 105 15.78 3.13 -12.21
N ARG A 106 16.27 1.91 -12.00
CA ARG A 106 17.65 1.55 -12.34
C ARG A 106 17.90 1.79 -13.82
N ASN A 107 18.99 2.51 -14.12
CA ASN A 107 19.41 2.92 -15.46
C ASN A 107 18.52 3.97 -16.15
N LEU A 108 17.56 4.58 -15.46
CA LEU A 108 16.88 5.78 -15.97
C LEU A 108 17.77 7.00 -15.71
N GLY A 109 18.40 7.53 -16.77
CA GLY A 109 19.17 8.77 -16.69
C GLY A 109 18.31 9.96 -17.12
N GLU A 110 18.82 11.17 -16.90
CA GLU A 110 18.11 12.43 -17.22
C GLU A 110 17.54 12.46 -18.65
N GLN A 111 18.36 12.13 -19.66
CA GLN A 111 17.90 12.09 -21.05
C GLN A 111 16.77 11.08 -21.29
N THR A 112 16.80 9.93 -20.61
CA THR A 112 15.75 8.91 -20.73
C THR A 112 14.50 9.29 -19.96
N MET A 113 14.63 10.06 -18.87
CA MET A 113 13.49 10.64 -18.17
C MET A 113 12.80 11.71 -19.03
N ILE A 114 13.55 12.57 -19.72
CA ILE A 114 12.99 13.54 -20.67
C ILE A 114 12.20 12.82 -21.76
N GLU A 115 12.78 11.78 -22.35
CA GLU A 115 12.09 10.93 -23.35
C GLU A 115 10.79 10.33 -22.79
N LEU A 116 10.81 9.82 -21.55
CA LEU A 116 9.62 9.28 -20.89
C LEU A 116 8.54 10.34 -20.67
N GLU A 117 8.92 11.56 -20.27
CA GLU A 117 7.97 12.67 -20.09
C GLU A 117 7.36 13.13 -21.42
N GLU A 118 8.16 13.27 -22.47
CA GLU A 118 7.69 13.57 -23.84
C GLU A 118 6.73 12.49 -24.33
N LEU A 119 7.07 11.22 -24.07
CA LEU A 119 6.20 10.09 -24.40
C LEU A 119 4.86 10.18 -23.65
N CYS A 120 4.89 10.42 -22.34
CA CYS A 120 3.66 10.58 -21.57
C CYS A 120 2.79 11.73 -22.08
N GLN A 121 3.40 12.87 -22.42
CA GLN A 121 2.69 14.01 -23.01
C GLN A 121 2.03 13.65 -24.35
N ALA A 122 2.72 12.92 -25.22
CA ALA A 122 2.18 12.49 -26.52
C ALA A 122 0.97 11.57 -26.39
N TYR A 123 0.88 10.83 -25.28
CA TYR A 123 -0.23 9.92 -24.97
C TYR A 123 -1.22 10.48 -23.94
N HIS A 124 -1.15 11.78 -23.63
CA HIS A 124 -2.02 12.45 -22.65
C HIS A 124 -2.00 11.81 -21.25
N ILE A 125 -0.82 11.33 -20.85
CA ILE A 125 -0.57 10.77 -19.52
C ILE A 125 0.07 11.85 -18.66
N GLU A 126 -0.60 12.21 -17.58
CA GLU A 126 -0.08 13.16 -16.61
C GLU A 126 0.75 12.44 -15.54
N LEU A 127 2.02 12.84 -15.44
CA LEU A 127 2.91 12.40 -14.37
C LEU A 127 2.98 13.48 -13.30
N HIS A 128 2.75 13.09 -12.05
CA HIS A 128 2.77 14.01 -10.92
C HIS A 128 3.96 13.74 -10.01
N SER A 129 4.45 14.79 -9.37
CA SER A 129 5.53 14.73 -8.39
C SER A 129 4.94 14.66 -6.98
N VAL A 130 5.62 13.97 -6.07
CA VAL A 130 5.25 13.98 -4.63
C VAL A 130 5.53 15.33 -3.95
N GLN A 131 6.15 16.28 -4.65
CA GLN A 131 6.54 17.58 -4.09
C GLN A 131 5.33 18.40 -3.62
N SER A 132 4.21 18.35 -4.34
CA SER A 132 2.97 19.02 -3.92
C SER A 132 2.44 18.45 -2.60
N ILE A 133 2.53 17.13 -2.42
CA ILE A 133 2.16 16.45 -1.16
C ILE A 133 3.09 16.90 -0.03
N LYS A 134 4.41 16.94 -0.28
CA LYS A 134 5.40 17.40 0.70
C LYS A 134 5.13 18.84 1.13
N GLU A 135 4.84 19.72 0.19
CA GLU A 135 4.53 21.12 0.46
C GLU A 135 3.23 21.27 1.26
N SER A 136 2.18 20.55 0.87
CA SER A 136 0.90 20.57 1.60
C SER A 136 1.02 20.07 3.03
N LEU A 137 1.92 19.12 3.30
CA LEU A 137 2.07 18.51 4.62
C LEU A 137 3.23 19.08 5.45
N ALA A 138 4.06 19.98 4.88
CA ALA A 138 5.29 20.47 5.50
C ALA A 138 5.05 21.10 6.88
N GLN A 139 3.95 21.83 7.05
CA GLN A 139 3.63 22.55 8.29
C GLN A 139 3.35 21.63 9.48
N TYR A 140 2.98 20.37 9.25
CA TYR A 140 2.63 19.43 10.31
C TYR A 140 3.84 18.68 10.87
N HIS A 141 5.02 18.80 10.24
CA HIS A 141 6.25 18.14 10.66
C HIS A 141 6.10 16.61 10.88
N LEU A 142 5.33 15.95 10.00
CA LEU A 142 5.11 14.51 10.04
C LEU A 142 6.44 13.75 9.90
N PRO A 143 6.60 12.57 10.54
CA PRO A 143 7.81 11.75 10.48
C PRO A 143 7.94 10.99 9.15
N PHE A 144 7.63 11.65 8.03
CA PHE A 144 7.59 11.06 6.71
C PHE A 144 8.93 11.16 5.99
N THR A 145 9.40 10.02 5.50
CA THR A 145 10.56 9.91 4.61
C THR A 145 10.11 9.99 3.15
N SER A 146 11.03 10.11 2.19
CA SER A 146 10.69 10.09 0.76
C SER A 146 9.82 8.88 0.39
N ARG A 147 10.10 7.70 0.95
CA ARG A 147 9.31 6.47 0.69
C ARG A 147 7.89 6.54 1.27
N HIS A 148 7.69 7.25 2.38
CA HIS A 148 6.35 7.50 2.91
C HIS A 148 5.55 8.37 1.95
N TYR A 149 6.15 9.43 1.38
CA TYR A 149 5.49 10.27 0.38
C TYR A 149 5.13 9.51 -0.91
N GLU A 150 5.95 8.56 -1.36
CA GLU A 150 5.57 7.65 -2.47
C GLU A 150 4.35 6.80 -2.12
N THR A 151 4.23 6.38 -0.86
CA THR A 151 3.08 5.59 -0.42
C THR A 151 1.83 6.46 -0.31
N LEU A 152 1.96 7.70 0.20
CA LEU A 152 0.86 8.68 0.20
C LEU A 152 0.35 8.95 -1.22
N TYR A 153 1.25 9.10 -2.19
CA TYR A 153 0.91 9.27 -3.60
C TYR A 153 0.03 8.12 -4.11
N LYS A 154 0.42 6.87 -3.83
CA LYS A 154 -0.32 5.67 -4.23
C LYS A 154 -1.69 5.55 -3.57
N TYR A 155 -1.84 6.05 -2.35
CA TYR A 155 -3.12 6.12 -1.64
C TYR A 155 -3.94 7.38 -1.99
N ASN A 156 -3.45 8.22 -2.91
CA ASN A 156 -4.07 9.49 -3.28
C ASN A 156 -4.31 10.41 -2.08
N LEU A 157 -3.32 10.48 -1.17
CA LEU A 157 -3.33 11.33 0.03
C LEU A 157 -2.46 12.55 -0.22
N ALA A 158 -3.09 13.67 -0.60
CA ALA A 158 -2.39 14.89 -0.95
C ALA A 158 -2.47 15.98 0.13
N SER A 159 -3.45 15.90 1.02
CA SER A 159 -3.75 16.88 2.06
C SER A 159 -4.00 16.21 3.42
N ILE A 160 -4.07 17.01 4.48
CA ILE A 160 -4.36 16.47 5.82
C ILE A 160 -5.76 15.86 5.91
N ASP A 161 -6.73 16.43 5.19
CA ASP A 161 -8.12 15.98 5.22
C ASP A 161 -8.28 14.61 4.55
N ASP A 162 -7.38 14.24 3.63
CA ASP A 162 -7.42 12.94 2.97
C ASP A 162 -7.20 11.78 3.95
N PHE A 163 -6.52 12.02 5.07
CA PHE A 163 -6.32 10.99 6.11
C PHE A 163 -7.63 10.59 6.81
N ASN A 164 -8.71 11.38 6.69
CA ASN A 164 -10.03 10.96 7.19
C ASN A 164 -10.65 9.81 6.38
N LYS A 165 -10.08 9.49 5.21
CA LYS A 165 -10.57 8.44 4.31
C LYS A 165 -9.93 7.08 4.59
N ILE A 166 -8.95 7.03 5.47
CA ILE A 166 -8.16 5.82 5.74
C ILE A 166 -8.33 5.36 7.19
N THR A 167 -7.97 4.11 7.44
CA THR A 167 -7.91 3.55 8.79
C THR A 167 -6.56 3.81 9.45
N THR A 168 -6.45 3.58 10.75
CA THR A 168 -5.15 3.57 11.44
C THR A 168 -4.23 2.46 10.91
N HIS A 169 -4.80 1.34 10.42
CA HIS A 169 -4.02 0.28 9.78
C HIS A 169 -3.40 0.72 8.45
N ASP A 170 -4.14 1.46 7.62
CA ASP A 170 -3.58 2.03 6.39
C ASP A 170 -2.44 3.01 6.70
N LEU A 171 -2.58 3.84 7.73
CA LEU A 171 -1.49 4.68 8.22
C LEU A 171 -0.27 3.85 8.63
N HIS A 172 -0.48 2.70 9.27
CA HIS A 172 0.59 1.77 9.63
C HIS A 172 1.30 1.22 8.38
N ILE A 173 0.56 0.86 7.34
CA ILE A 173 1.12 0.45 6.05
C ILE A 173 1.93 1.59 5.40
N ILE A 174 1.40 2.82 5.39
CA ILE A 174 2.08 4.02 4.88
C ILE A 174 3.41 4.25 5.60
N CYS A 175 3.42 4.04 6.92
CA CYS A 175 4.63 4.10 7.75
C CYS A 175 5.51 2.85 7.65
N GLN A 176 5.35 2.02 6.60
CA GLN A 176 6.11 0.78 6.38
C GLN A 176 6.06 -0.20 7.56
N GLN A 177 4.94 -0.23 8.27
CA GLN A 177 4.72 -1.05 9.46
C GLN A 177 5.68 -0.72 10.62
N TYR A 178 6.31 0.46 10.59
CA TYR A 178 7.08 0.95 11.74
C TYR A 178 6.13 1.54 12.77
N TYR A 179 5.85 0.75 13.81
CA TYR A 179 4.91 1.11 14.88
C TYR A 179 5.18 2.49 15.51
N TYR A 180 6.45 2.82 15.75
CA TYR A 180 6.80 4.10 16.37
C TYR A 180 6.53 5.31 15.46
N ASP A 181 6.82 5.20 14.17
CA ASP A 181 6.56 6.27 13.20
C ASP A 181 5.05 6.41 12.96
N THR A 182 4.33 5.28 12.94
CA THR A 182 2.86 5.22 12.90
C THR A 182 2.25 5.97 14.09
N MET A 183 2.66 5.63 15.31
CA MET A 183 2.16 6.27 16.53
C MET A 183 2.41 7.78 16.53
N LYS A 184 3.60 8.23 16.10
CA LYS A 184 3.91 9.66 16.02
C LYS A 184 3.03 10.37 14.99
N ALA A 185 2.94 9.83 13.78
CA ALA A 185 2.11 10.39 12.73
C ALA A 185 0.65 10.43 13.18
N TYR A 186 0.14 9.37 13.81
CA TYR A 186 -1.23 9.28 14.33
C TYR A 186 -1.55 10.43 15.28
N TYR A 187 -0.72 10.69 16.29
CA TYR A 187 -0.98 11.78 17.23
C TYR A 187 -0.91 13.16 16.57
N ILE A 188 0.05 13.40 15.68
CA ILE A 188 0.13 14.66 14.92
C ILE A 188 -1.13 14.87 14.08
N LEU A 189 -1.59 13.84 13.37
CA LEU A 189 -2.78 13.91 12.52
C LEU A 189 -4.04 14.14 13.37
N LYS A 190 -4.18 13.43 14.49
CA LYS A 190 -5.30 13.59 15.43
C LYS A 190 -5.33 14.99 16.07
N ASP A 191 -4.18 15.53 16.45
CA ASP A 191 -4.04 16.89 16.98
C ASP A 191 -4.43 17.96 15.94
N ASN A 192 -4.38 17.61 14.66
CA ASN A 192 -4.82 18.46 13.54
C ASN A 192 -6.23 18.11 13.04
N GLY A 193 -7.03 17.38 13.82
CA GLY A 193 -8.45 17.15 13.55
C GLY A 193 -8.76 15.96 12.65
N VAL A 194 -7.78 15.13 12.30
CA VAL A 194 -8.03 13.90 11.54
C VAL A 194 -8.78 12.88 12.41
N VAL A 195 -9.85 12.34 11.84
CA VAL A 195 -10.63 11.23 12.39
C VAL A 195 -10.46 10.03 11.45
N PHE A 196 -9.68 9.04 11.88
CA PHE A 196 -9.49 7.80 11.14
C PHE A 196 -10.76 6.96 11.12
N GLN A 197 -10.93 6.19 10.04
CA GLN A 197 -11.99 5.18 9.94
C GLN A 197 -11.72 4.01 10.90
N GLU A 198 -12.79 3.34 11.32
CA GLU A 198 -12.72 2.14 12.15
C GLU A 198 -12.03 0.99 11.40
N TRP A 199 -11.31 0.14 12.14
CA TRP A 199 -10.72 -1.10 11.62
C TRP A 199 -10.80 -2.23 12.67
N GLU A 200 -10.56 -3.46 12.24
CA GLU A 200 -10.96 -4.67 12.98
C GLU A 200 -10.23 -4.90 14.32
N ASP A 201 -8.95 -4.61 14.38
CA ASP A 201 -8.15 -4.63 15.61
C ASP A 201 -7.78 -3.17 15.91
N GLN A 202 -7.33 -2.81 17.11
CA GLN A 202 -6.91 -1.43 17.37
C GLN A 202 -5.49 -1.44 17.89
N TYR A 203 -4.69 -0.45 17.49
CA TYR A 203 -3.36 -0.29 18.05
C TYR A 203 -3.45 0.25 19.47
N LEU A 204 -2.54 -0.20 20.32
CA LEU A 204 -2.52 0.21 21.72
C LEU A 204 -2.32 1.73 21.88
N PHE A 205 -1.64 2.41 20.95
CA PHE A 205 -1.49 3.87 21.00
C PHE A 205 -2.78 4.64 20.71
N GLU A 206 -3.80 4.02 20.12
CA GLU A 206 -5.10 4.66 19.89
C GLU A 206 -5.85 4.88 21.20
N LEU A 207 -5.52 4.06 22.21
CA LEU A 207 -6.28 3.90 23.46
C LEU A 207 -5.47 4.29 24.70
N LEU A 208 -4.15 4.11 24.64
CA LEU A 208 -3.21 4.44 25.70
C LEU A 208 -2.44 5.71 25.36
N SER A 209 -1.87 6.33 26.40
CA SER A 209 -0.87 7.37 26.16
C SER A 209 0.33 6.81 25.38
N GLY A 210 0.90 7.62 24.48
CA GLY A 210 2.03 7.21 23.65
C GLY A 210 3.24 6.70 24.45
N LYS A 211 3.45 7.20 25.67
CA LYS A 211 4.52 6.70 26.57
C LYS A 211 4.28 5.25 27.01
N ILE A 212 3.04 4.91 27.35
CA ILE A 212 2.67 3.56 27.78
C ILE A 212 2.69 2.62 26.58
N ALA A 213 2.02 2.99 25.49
CA ALA A 213 1.98 2.20 24.25
C ALA A 213 3.39 1.91 23.72
N GLN A 214 4.28 2.91 23.69
CA GLN A 214 5.67 2.73 23.28
C GLN A 214 6.42 1.76 24.20
N LYS A 215 6.20 1.82 25.52
CA LYS A 215 6.86 0.95 26.48
C LYS A 215 6.39 -0.50 26.33
N ILE A 216 5.10 -0.70 26.08
CA ILE A 216 4.52 -2.02 25.80
C ILE A 216 5.15 -2.59 24.53
N SER A 217 5.05 -1.87 23.41
CA SER A 217 5.64 -2.27 22.12
C SER A 217 7.13 -2.61 22.23
N ARG A 218 7.94 -1.73 22.83
CA ARG A 218 9.40 -1.93 22.89
C ARG A 218 9.84 -3.09 23.77
N LYS A 219 9.17 -3.31 24.90
CA LYS A 219 9.60 -4.32 25.89
C LYS A 219 8.90 -5.67 25.71
N TYR A 220 7.65 -5.65 25.26
CA TYR A 220 6.79 -6.82 25.21
C TYR A 220 6.42 -7.22 23.78
N ARG A 221 6.70 -6.37 22.76
CA ARG A 221 6.34 -6.63 21.35
C ARG A 221 4.84 -6.86 21.15
N ILE A 222 4.06 -6.04 21.84
CA ILE A 222 2.60 -6.02 21.73
C ILE A 222 2.22 -4.62 21.25
N ASP A 223 1.59 -4.56 20.10
CA ASP A 223 1.24 -3.36 19.37
C ASP A 223 -0.27 -3.20 19.22
N THR A 224 -1.05 -4.29 19.30
CA THR A 224 -2.51 -4.29 19.13
C THR A 224 -3.30 -4.87 20.31
N ILE A 225 -4.63 -4.68 20.32
CA ILE A 225 -5.51 -5.31 21.30
C ILE A 225 -5.51 -6.83 21.12
N ALA A 226 -5.62 -7.35 19.90
CA ALA A 226 -5.67 -8.79 19.68
C ALA A 226 -4.42 -9.50 20.21
N GLU A 227 -3.24 -8.92 19.96
CA GLU A 227 -1.97 -9.41 20.53
C GLU A 227 -1.99 -9.37 22.06
N LEU A 228 -2.47 -8.28 22.65
CA LEU A 228 -2.58 -8.15 24.10
C LEU A 228 -3.52 -9.21 24.71
N ARG A 229 -4.66 -9.48 24.08
CA ARG A 229 -5.63 -10.51 24.52
C ARG A 229 -5.09 -11.93 24.38
N SER A 230 -4.17 -12.15 23.44
CA SER A 230 -3.52 -13.46 23.24
C SER A 230 -2.47 -13.79 24.31
N CYS A 231 -2.06 -12.80 25.11
CA CYS A 231 -1.10 -13.00 26.19
C CYS A 231 -1.71 -13.77 27.36
N SER A 232 -0.93 -14.63 28.01
CA SER A 232 -1.37 -15.30 29.24
C SER A 232 -1.51 -14.29 30.38
N GLU A 233 -2.43 -14.58 31.32
CA GLU A 233 -2.61 -13.75 32.52
C GLU A 233 -1.31 -13.58 33.30
N GLU A 234 -0.55 -14.66 33.49
CA GLU A 234 0.75 -14.63 34.17
C GLU A 234 1.75 -13.67 33.50
N TYR A 235 1.74 -13.61 32.16
CA TYR A 235 2.60 -12.70 31.41
C TYR A 235 2.19 -11.24 31.62
N ILE A 236 0.88 -10.96 31.64
CA ILE A 236 0.35 -9.63 31.91
C ILE A 236 0.66 -9.22 33.36
N GLU A 237 0.45 -10.09 34.35
CA GLU A 237 0.75 -9.83 35.76
C GLU A 237 2.25 -9.57 36.02
N SER A 238 3.14 -10.06 35.15
CA SER A 238 4.57 -9.77 35.22
C SER A 238 4.95 -8.33 34.81
N MET A 239 4.03 -7.57 34.23
CA MET A 239 4.28 -6.20 33.80
C MET A 239 4.44 -5.25 35.00
N PRO A 240 5.31 -4.22 34.89
CA PRO A 240 5.43 -3.21 35.94
C PRO A 240 4.09 -2.57 36.26
N SER A 241 3.85 -2.31 37.56
CA SER A 241 2.63 -1.67 38.07
C SER A 241 2.22 -0.40 37.32
N ALA A 242 3.22 0.38 36.86
CA ALA A 242 3.02 1.60 36.08
C ALA A 242 2.35 1.39 34.70
N ILE A 243 2.29 0.17 34.19
CA ILE A 243 1.64 -0.20 32.93
C ILE A 243 0.44 -1.11 33.20
N LEU A 244 0.60 -2.02 34.18
CA LEU A 244 -0.35 -3.08 34.49
C LEU A 244 -1.77 -2.54 34.75
N SER A 245 -1.91 -1.42 35.46
CA SER A 245 -3.21 -0.82 35.74
C SER A 245 -3.95 -0.39 34.46
N SER A 246 -3.24 0.23 33.51
CA SER A 246 -3.80 0.66 32.24
C SER A 246 -4.15 -0.54 31.34
N VAL A 247 -3.27 -1.55 31.31
CA VAL A 247 -3.50 -2.79 30.54
C VAL A 247 -4.72 -3.56 31.06
N LYS A 248 -4.88 -3.71 32.38
CA LYS A 248 -6.04 -4.38 32.96
C LYS A 248 -7.34 -3.64 32.69
N ALA A 249 -7.35 -2.31 32.82
CA ALA A 249 -8.53 -1.50 32.51
C ALA A 249 -8.97 -1.70 31.05
N MET A 250 -8.01 -1.71 30.12
CA MET A 250 -8.26 -2.00 28.71
C MET A 250 -8.83 -3.39 28.47
N LEU A 251 -8.24 -4.43 29.06
CA LEU A 251 -8.72 -5.80 28.87
C LEU A 251 -10.16 -6.00 29.37
N VAL A 252 -10.58 -5.28 30.42
CA VAL A 252 -11.96 -5.31 30.92
C VAL A 252 -12.93 -4.62 29.97
N GLU A 253 -12.56 -3.45 29.44
CA GLU A 253 -13.42 -2.67 28.53
C GLU A 253 -13.62 -3.38 27.18
N TYR A 254 -12.59 -4.10 26.72
CA TYR A 254 -12.55 -4.77 25.42
C TYR A 254 -12.76 -6.29 25.54
N GLN A 255 -13.43 -6.79 26.59
CA GLN A 255 -13.76 -8.22 26.76
C GLN A 255 -15.07 -8.65 26.08
N LYS A 256 -15.68 -7.80 25.24
CA LYS A 256 -16.89 -8.10 24.46
C LYS A 256 -16.59 -8.57 23.05
#